data_AF-A0A5M8SWT7-F1
#
_entry.id   AF-A0A5M8SWT7-F1
#
_cell.length_a   1.000
_cell.length_b   1.000
_cell.length_c   1.000
_cell.angle_alpha   90.00
_cell.angle_beta   90.00
_cell.angle_gamma   90.00
#
_symmetry.space_group_name_H-M   'P 1'
#
loop_
_entity.id
_entity.type
_entity.pdbx_description
1 polymer ?
#
loop_
_entity_poly.entity_id
_entity_poly.type
_entity_poly.pdbx_seq_one_letter_code
_entity_poly.pdbx_strand_id
1 'polypeptide(L)'
;MPLFERAIGIRDRLAQKYPEVYTPVLAMTVNDVAAHYQRYGLYEDGLKWCQTAESLMRSLWDANPGMHGDTIARVMGLKAKLWLQTQRPTNQACAFLREGMTMAIEPGLRRTIQSVIQQFCEESAPPGPQRPSPE
;
A
#
# COMPACT_ATOMS: atom_id res chain seq x y z
N MET A 1 20.72 -7.32 3.44
CA MET A 1 20.39 -7.65 2.03
C MET A 1 21.21 -6.75 1.10
N PRO A 2 22.45 -7.13 0.75
CA PRO A 2 23.45 -6.20 0.22
C PRO A 2 23.05 -5.52 -1.10
N LEU A 3 22.33 -6.22 -1.98
CA LEU A 3 21.87 -5.65 -3.26
C LEU A 3 20.78 -4.58 -3.05
N PHE A 4 19.86 -4.78 -2.10
CA PHE A 4 18.85 -3.78 -1.78
C PHE A 4 19.46 -2.56 -1.09
N GLU A 5 20.38 -2.76 -0.14
CA GLU A 5 21.09 -1.66 0.52
C GLU A 5 21.84 -0.79 -0.50
N ARG A 6 22.53 -1.43 -1.46
CA ARG A 6 23.22 -0.71 -2.54
C ARG A 6 22.24 0.03 -3.46
N ALA A 7 21.13 -0.61 -3.85
CA ALA A 7 20.12 0.01 -4.71
C ALA A 7 19.46 1.21 -4.03
N ILE A 8 19.08 1.07 -2.75
CA ILE A 8 18.54 2.15 -1.92
C ILE A 8 19.55 3.29 -1.84
N GLY A 9 20.81 3.02 -1.50
CA GLY A 9 21.82 4.08 -1.38
C GLY A 9 22.08 4.84 -2.68
N ILE A 10 22.00 4.18 -3.84
CA ILE A 10 22.10 4.85 -5.15
C ILE A 10 20.87 5.71 -5.41
N ARG A 11 19.67 5.16 -5.22
CA ARG A 11 18.41 5.83 -5.51
C ARG A 11 18.12 6.97 -4.54
N ASP A 12 18.56 6.86 -3.30
CA ASP A 12 18.49 7.93 -2.30
C ASP A 12 19.33 9.14 -2.71
N ARG A 13 20.60 8.94 -3.08
CA ARG A 13 21.44 10.03 -3.62
C ARG A 13 20.84 10.67 -4.87
N LEU A 14 20.19 9.88 -5.73
CA LEU A 14 19.51 10.40 -6.91
C LEU A 14 18.24 11.17 -6.55
N ALA A 15 17.44 10.70 -5.58
CA ALA A 15 16.26 11.39 -5.08
C ALA A 15 16.59 12.73 -4.44
N GLN A 16 17.71 12.84 -3.72
CA GLN A 16 18.19 14.11 -3.18
C GLN A 16 18.52 15.14 -4.28
N LYS A 17 18.98 14.69 -5.46
CA LYS A 17 19.32 15.57 -6.58
C LYS A 17 18.15 15.84 -7.52
N TYR A 18 17.25 14.87 -7.68
CA TYR A 18 16.17 14.84 -8.66
C TYR A 18 14.91 14.21 -8.04
N PRO A 19 14.29 14.86 -7.04
CA PRO A 19 13.27 14.25 -6.18
C PRO A 19 12.02 13.82 -6.94
N GLU A 20 11.54 14.60 -7.91
CA GLU A 20 10.33 14.26 -8.67
C GLU A 20 10.47 12.95 -9.46
N VAL A 21 11.67 12.68 -9.99
CA VAL A 21 11.93 11.52 -10.84
C VAL A 21 12.31 10.29 -10.01
N TYR A 22 13.16 10.47 -8.99
CA TYR A 22 13.79 9.34 -8.30
C TYR A 22 13.18 8.97 -6.96
N THR A 23 12.40 9.85 -6.32
CA THR A 23 11.68 9.48 -5.10
C THR A 23 10.63 8.38 -5.34
N PRO A 24 9.84 8.38 -6.44
CA PRO A 24 8.96 7.25 -6.76
C PRO A 24 9.72 5.94 -6.98
N VAL A 25 10.88 6.02 -7.64
CA VAL A 25 11.74 4.86 -7.89
C VAL A 25 12.33 4.33 -6.58
N LEU A 26 12.75 5.21 -5.66
CA LEU A 26 13.21 4.84 -4.33
C LEU A 26 12.09 4.18 -3.52
N ALA A 27 10.89 4.75 -3.51
CA ALA A 27 9.74 4.19 -2.82
C ALA A 27 9.39 2.77 -3.33
N MET A 28 9.39 2.57 -4.65
CA MET A 28 9.18 1.24 -5.24
C MET A 28 10.28 0.25 -4.86
N THR A 29 11.52 0.70 -4.75
CA THR A 29 12.65 -0.14 -4.29
C THR A 29 12.42 -0.63 -2.87
N VAL A 30 12.02 0.28 -1.98
CA VAL A 30 11.74 -0.04 -0.58
C VAL A 30 10.49 -0.92 -0.46
N ASN A 31 9.49 -0.72 -1.33
CA ASN A 31 8.33 -1.59 -1.43
C ASN A 31 8.72 -3.03 -1.86
N ASP A 32 9.69 -3.19 -2.76
CA ASP A 32 10.22 -4.51 -3.12
C ASP A 32 10.96 -5.17 -1.95
N VAL A 33 11.65 -4.39 -1.11
CA VAL A 33 12.21 -4.89 0.16
C VAL A 33 11.09 -5.40 1.06
N ALA A 34 10.02 -4.63 1.26
CA ALA A 34 8.87 -5.08 2.04
C ALA A 34 8.27 -6.40 1.51
N ALA A 35 8.17 -6.55 0.18
CA ALA A 35 7.69 -7.77 -0.46
C ALA A 35 8.67 -8.94 -0.28
N HIS A 36 9.98 -8.67 -0.21
CA HIS A 36 10.96 -9.68 0.16
C HIS A 36 10.77 -10.15 1.60
N TYR A 37 10.63 -9.24 2.57
CA TYR A 37 10.35 -9.59 3.97
C TYR A 37 9.05 -10.41 4.12
N GLN A 38 8.02 -10.08 3.32
CA GLN A 38 6.77 -10.85 3.24
C GLN A 38 7.01 -12.32 2.90
N ARG A 39 7.95 -12.63 2.00
CA ARG A 39 8.24 -14.02 1.58
C ARG A 39 8.91 -14.85 2.68
N TYR A 40 9.60 -14.21 3.62
CA TYR A 40 10.27 -14.87 4.75
C TYR A 40 9.45 -14.85 6.04
N GLY A 41 8.18 -14.43 5.98
CA GLY A 41 7.32 -14.37 7.16
C GLY A 41 7.66 -13.24 8.14
N LEU A 42 8.54 -12.31 7.76
CA LEU A 42 9.01 -11.21 8.60
C LEU A 42 8.10 -9.98 8.43
N TYR A 43 6.82 -10.13 8.78
CA TYR A 43 5.77 -9.19 8.41
C TYR A 43 5.93 -7.80 9.06
N GLU A 44 6.34 -7.74 10.33
CA GLU A 44 6.56 -6.47 11.05
C GLU A 44 7.67 -5.63 10.41
N ASP A 45 8.76 -6.26 10.00
CA ASP A 45 9.85 -5.56 9.32
C ASP A 45 9.44 -5.14 7.91
N GLY A 46 8.66 -5.96 7.20
CA GLY A 46 8.03 -5.56 5.95
C GLY A 46 7.15 -4.31 6.11
N LEU A 47 6.37 -4.22 7.18
CA LEU A 47 5.50 -3.07 7.44
C LEU A 47 6.31 -1.78 7.68
N LYS A 48 7.46 -1.86 8.35
CA LYS A 48 8.37 -0.71 8.50
C LYS A 48 8.83 -0.19 7.14
N TRP A 49 9.17 -1.08 6.21
CA TRP A 49 9.55 -0.70 4.86
C TRP A 49 8.39 -0.11 4.06
N CYS A 50 7.17 -0.67 4.16
CA CYS A 50 5.99 -0.03 3.58
C CYS A 50 5.75 1.38 4.14
N GLN A 51 5.95 1.58 5.44
CA GLN A 51 5.82 2.90 6.07
C GLN A 51 6.83 3.91 5.50
N THR A 52 8.08 3.48 5.27
CA THR A 52 9.10 4.32 4.61
C THR A 52 8.68 4.66 3.17
N ALA A 53 8.21 3.69 2.39
CA ALA A 53 7.76 3.93 1.02
C ALA A 53 6.55 4.89 0.96
N GLU A 54 5.60 4.75 1.90
CA GLU A 54 4.47 5.66 2.04
C GLU A 54 4.93 7.09 2.35
N SER A 55 5.83 7.26 3.32
CA SER A 55 6.34 8.59 3.68
C SER A 55 7.06 9.28 2.51
N LEU A 56 7.80 8.53 1.69
CA LEU A 56 8.42 9.05 0.48
C LEU A 56 7.40 9.50 -0.58
N MET A 57 6.30 8.76 -0.71
CA MET A 57 5.29 9.01 -1.74
C MET A 57 4.24 10.04 -1.34
N ARG A 58 3.97 10.23 -0.04
CA ARG A 58 2.86 11.06 0.45
C ARG A 58 2.91 12.48 -0.11
N SER A 59 4.05 13.17 0.04
CA SER A 59 4.22 14.53 -0.46
C SER A 59 4.11 14.65 -1.98
N LEU A 60 4.56 13.62 -2.72
CA LEU A 60 4.46 13.60 -4.18
C LEU A 60 3.02 13.39 -4.64
N TRP A 61 2.30 12.47 -3.98
CA TRP A 61 0.89 12.26 -4.25
C TRP A 61 0.06 13.50 -3.94
N ASP A 62 0.31 14.18 -2.82
CA ASP A 62 -0.37 15.43 -2.47
C ASP A 62 -0.14 16.52 -3.52
N ALA A 63 1.08 16.61 -4.08
CA ALA A 63 1.43 17.57 -5.12
C ALA A 63 0.86 17.23 -6.51
N ASN A 64 0.86 15.94 -6.87
CA ASN A 64 0.33 15.48 -8.16
C ASN A 64 -0.33 14.09 -8.05
N PRO A 65 -1.62 14.04 -7.63
CA PRO A 65 -2.33 12.77 -7.47
C PRO A 65 -2.41 11.97 -8.76
N GLY A 66 -2.53 12.65 -9.91
CA GLY A 66 -2.67 12.05 -11.24
C GLY A 66 -1.39 11.41 -11.78
N MET A 67 -0.23 11.69 -11.19
CA MET A 67 1.04 11.05 -11.57
C MET A 67 1.44 9.95 -10.59
N HIS A 68 1.14 10.13 -9.30
CA HIS A 68 1.69 9.29 -8.24
C HIS A 68 0.67 8.37 -7.57
N GLY A 69 -0.62 8.52 -7.88
CA GLY A 69 -1.72 7.76 -7.28
C GLY A 69 -1.55 6.24 -7.34
N ASP A 70 -1.17 5.68 -8.49
CA ASP A 70 -0.97 4.23 -8.62
C ASP A 70 0.23 3.72 -7.82
N THR A 71 1.27 4.55 -7.68
CA THR A 71 2.47 4.17 -6.91
C THR A 71 2.15 4.08 -5.43
N ILE A 72 1.49 5.10 -4.86
CA ILE A 72 1.09 5.09 -3.45
C ILE A 72 0.00 4.02 -3.19
N ALA A 73 -0.91 3.78 -4.13
CA ALA A 73 -1.92 2.72 -4.01
C ALA A 73 -1.29 1.31 -3.93
N ARG A 74 -0.21 1.05 -4.68
CA ARG A 74 0.55 -0.22 -4.60
C ARG A 74 1.23 -0.40 -3.24
N VAL A 75 1.78 0.68 -2.67
CA VAL A 75 2.33 0.65 -1.30
C VAL A 75 1.25 0.30 -0.28
N MET A 76 0.07 0.91 -0.38
CA MET A 76 -1.07 0.59 0.48
C MET A 76 -1.52 -0.87 0.36
N GLY A 77 -1.59 -1.38 -0.86
CA GLY A 77 -1.94 -2.78 -1.11
C GLY A 77 -0.96 -3.77 -0.46
N LEU A 78 0.35 -3.51 -0.55
CA LEU A 78 1.34 -4.36 0.12
C LEU A 78 1.28 -4.23 1.64
N LYS A 79 1.08 -3.00 2.16
CA LYS A 79 0.90 -2.75 3.60
C LYS A 79 -0.30 -3.52 4.16
N ALA A 80 -1.43 -3.50 3.44
CA ALA A 80 -2.62 -4.29 3.79
C ALA A 80 -2.33 -5.79 3.78
N LYS A 81 -1.68 -6.30 2.73
CA LYS A 81 -1.31 -7.71 2.63
C LYS A 81 -0.44 -8.15 3.81
N LEU A 82 0.58 -7.38 4.16
CA LEU A 82 1.46 -7.64 5.30
C LEU A 82 0.69 -7.59 6.62
N TRP A 83 -0.20 -6.62 6.78
CA TRP A 83 -1.03 -6.49 7.98
C TRP A 83 -1.93 -7.71 8.18
N LEU A 84 -2.56 -8.23 7.13
CA LEU A 84 -3.39 -9.44 7.22
C LEU A 84 -2.61 -10.70 7.65
N GLN A 85 -1.29 -10.71 7.47
CA GLN A 85 -0.43 -11.79 7.94
C GLN A 85 -0.01 -11.63 9.40
N THR A 86 -0.25 -10.46 9.99
CA THR A 86 -0.06 -10.24 11.42
C THR A 86 -1.34 -10.68 12.12
N GLN A 87 -1.25 -11.27 13.33
CA GLN A 87 -2.41 -11.73 14.12
C GLN A 87 -3.25 -10.54 14.67
N ARG A 88 -3.31 -9.44 13.91
CA ARG A 88 -3.96 -8.18 14.25
C ARG A 88 -5.34 -8.08 13.58
N PRO A 89 -6.23 -7.24 14.10
CA PRO A 89 -7.56 -7.05 13.52
C PRO A 89 -7.50 -6.59 12.05
N THR A 90 -8.42 -7.11 11.23
CA THR A 90 -8.47 -6.85 9.77
C THR A 90 -8.91 -5.44 9.41
N ASN A 91 -9.55 -4.71 10.33
CA ASN A 91 -10.04 -3.34 10.13
C ASN A 91 -8.98 -2.38 9.58
N GLN A 92 -7.75 -2.47 10.08
CA GLN A 92 -6.65 -1.60 9.65
C GLN A 92 -6.16 -1.95 8.24
N ALA A 93 -6.09 -3.24 7.90
CA ALA A 93 -5.79 -3.66 6.53
C ALA A 93 -6.86 -3.14 5.55
N CYS A 94 -8.13 -3.19 5.96
CA CYS A 94 -9.24 -2.65 5.20
C CYS A 94 -9.16 -1.13 5.02
N ALA A 95 -8.69 -0.40 6.04
CA ALA A 95 -8.43 1.04 5.93
C ALA A 95 -7.36 1.32 4.87
N PHE A 96 -6.24 0.60 4.89
CA PHE A 96 -5.20 0.74 3.87
C PHE A 96 -5.70 0.44 2.46
N LEU A 97 -6.49 -0.63 2.27
CA LEU A 97 -7.06 -0.96 0.96
C LEU A 97 -8.02 0.13 0.47
N ARG A 98 -8.90 0.64 1.33
CA ARG A 98 -9.84 1.71 0.98
C ARG A 98 -9.11 2.99 0.58
N GLU A 99 -8.08 3.36 1.35
CA GLU A 99 -7.21 4.50 1.03
C GLU A 99 -6.47 4.29 -0.29
N GLY A 100 -5.87 3.12 -0.52
CA GLY A 100 -5.22 2.80 -1.79
C GLY A 100 -6.19 2.84 -2.98
N MET A 101 -7.45 2.43 -2.79
CA MET A 101 -8.45 2.45 -3.85
C MET A 101 -8.83 3.87 -4.29
N THR A 102 -8.90 4.83 -3.36
CA THR A 102 -9.20 6.24 -3.70
C THR A 102 -8.05 6.90 -4.44
N MET A 103 -6.82 6.46 -4.18
CA MET A 103 -5.61 6.95 -4.84
C MET A 103 -5.37 6.32 -6.23
N ALA A 104 -5.82 5.08 -6.44
CA ALA A 104 -5.60 4.35 -7.68
C ALA A 104 -6.23 5.06 -8.89
N ILE A 105 -5.42 5.28 -9.93
CA ILE A 105 -5.78 5.93 -11.19
C ILE A 105 -6.11 4.85 -12.22
N GLU A 106 -5.26 3.83 -12.33
CA GLU A 106 -5.44 2.70 -13.22
C GLU A 106 -6.74 1.94 -12.87
N PRO A 107 -7.71 1.82 -13.81
CA PRO A 107 -8.95 1.10 -13.54
C PRO A 107 -8.74 -0.38 -13.21
N GLY A 108 -7.66 -0.98 -13.71
CA GLY A 108 -7.26 -2.35 -13.39
C GLY A 108 -6.83 -2.48 -11.93
N LEU A 109 -5.94 -1.60 -11.46
CA LEU A 109 -5.50 -1.56 -10.07
C LEU A 109 -6.68 -1.32 -9.11
N ARG A 110 -7.55 -0.36 -9.43
CA ARG A 110 -8.75 -0.08 -8.64
C ARG A 110 -9.65 -1.31 -8.51
N ARG A 111 -9.89 -2.04 -9.60
CA ARG A 111 -10.67 -3.29 -9.60
C ARG A 111 -10.03 -4.38 -8.76
N THR A 112 -8.70 -4.54 -8.84
CA THR A 112 -7.97 -5.49 -8.01
C THR A 112 -8.15 -5.17 -6.53
N ILE A 113 -7.99 -3.90 -6.13
CA ILE A 113 -8.16 -3.48 -4.73
C ILE A 113 -9.61 -3.69 -4.27
N GLN A 114 -10.59 -3.33 -5.10
CA GLN A 114 -12.01 -3.53 -4.80
C GLN A 114 -12.34 -5.00 -4.53
N SER A 115 -11.84 -5.92 -5.35
CA SER A 115 -12.06 -7.36 -5.16
C SER A 115 -11.51 -7.85 -3.82
N VAL A 116 -10.34 -7.35 -3.39
CA VAL A 116 -9.76 -7.69 -2.09
C VAL A 116 -10.60 -7.12 -0.94
N ILE A 117 -11.11 -5.89 -1.07
CA ILE A 117 -12.01 -5.29 -0.07
C ILE A 117 -13.27 -6.14 0.08
N GLN A 118 -13.91 -6.53 -1.02
CA GLN A 118 -15.11 -7.37 -1.00
C GLN A 118 -14.86 -8.70 -0.29
N GLN A 119 -13.73 -9.33 -0.58
CA GLN A 119 -13.38 -10.63 0.00
C GLN A 119 -13.08 -10.57 1.51
N PHE A 120 -12.40 -9.52 1.99
CA PHE A 120 -11.82 -9.52 3.34
C PHE A 120 -12.42 -8.48 4.30
N CYS A 121 -13.16 -7.49 3.79
CA CYS A 121 -13.61 -6.33 4.56
C CYS A 121 -15.13 -6.24 4.69
N GLU A 122 -15.90 -6.85 3.78
CA GLU A 122 -17.37 -6.74 3.79
C GLU A 122 -18.05 -7.68 4.80
N GLU A 123 -17.39 -8.76 5.24
CA GLU A 123 -17.87 -9.62 6.36
C GLU A 123 -17.84 -8.92 7.73
N SER A 124 -17.28 -7.72 7.82
CA SER A 124 -17.21 -6.93 9.06
C SER A 124 -18.22 -5.79 9.15
N ALA A 125 -19.16 -5.69 8.19
CA ALA A 125 -20.30 -4.79 8.33
C ALA A 125 -21.36 -5.44 9.25
N PRO A 126 -21.90 -4.73 10.27
CA PRO A 126 -23.06 -5.23 10.99
C PRO A 126 -24.20 -5.47 9.99
N PRO A 127 -25.05 -6.49 10.19
CA PRO A 127 -26.21 -6.70 9.33
C PRO A 127 -27.02 -5.40 9.30
N GLY A 128 -27.16 -4.82 8.11
CA GLY A 128 -27.97 -3.62 7.91
C GLY A 128 -29.38 -3.86 8.44
N PRO A 129 -30.10 -2.81 8.86
CA PRO A 129 -31.43 -2.96 9.44
C PRO A 129 -32.32 -3.78 8.51
N GLN A 130 -32.80 -4.91 9.02
CA GLN A 130 -33.76 -5.77 8.34
C GLN A 130 -34.95 -4.90 7.97
N ARG A 131 -35.20 -4.73 6.67
CA ARG A 131 -36.42 -4.08 6.20
C ARG A 131 -37.58 -4.97 6.64
N PRO A 132 -38.60 -4.45 7.34
CA PRO A 132 -39.75 -5.26 7.70
C PRO A 132 -40.44 -5.74 6.43
N SER A 133 -40.73 -7.04 6.39
CA SER A 133 -41.52 -7.65 5.31
C SER A 133 -42.90 -6.99 5.25
N PRO A 134 -43.41 -6.64 4.06
CA PRO A 134 -44.78 -6.17 3.92
C PRO A 134 -45.74 -7.34 4.17
N GLU A 135 -46.69 -7.13 5.08
CA GLU A 135 -47.91 -7.95 5.23
C GLU A 135 -48.86 -7.78 4.04
#